data_AF-A0A449A2S5-F1
#
_entry.id   AF-A0A449A2S5-F1
#
_cell.length_a   1.000
_cell.length_b   1.000
_cell.length_c   1.000
_cell.angle_alpha   90.00
_cell.angle_beta   90.00
_cell.angle_gamma   90.00
#
_symmetry.space_group_name_H-M   'P 1'
#
loop_
_entity.id
_entity.type
_entity.pdbx_description
1 polymer ?
#
loop_
_entity_poly.entity_id
_entity_poly.type
_entity_poly.pdbx_seq_one_letter_code
_entity_poly.pdbx_strand_id
1 'polypeptide(L)'
;MKKVIGQLSFFKWIRDLGIIQKWTIRKMVFVAILISISVAFTIISAQLVPIIALPTYKVSFLGLPIKITGFIFGPLIGGFVGLVSDLLSLIFIPPATYNPLYTLAATINGVVSGIFGWFFIRFLNYAFGVEFRIKVYSAKIQYYGDKYKLAVAKNDEKLINKYASKVIYFNNKRTYVKQYGTISMLKNINMIVGMLFLLIIIAIIVWYIGFVVKDDLIQRSLIKDRRGILALMLTGISSQFFMITISRFKMKSSTYLKIVPIIIFSGFLELINVPILSFADLYALGSNDNSEILLWILQHVISSPLKIWFNIFVIYYSYTIISKLIDKNKNLSYK
;
A
#
# COMPACT_ATOMS: atom_id res chain seq x y z
N MET A 1 -26.05 22.01 1.47
CA MET A 1 -24.86 21.12 1.48
C MET A 1 -24.30 20.84 2.87
N LYS A 2 -24.19 21.83 3.78
CA LYS A 2 -23.72 21.60 5.17
C LYS A 2 -24.55 20.58 5.97
N LYS A 3 -25.88 20.55 5.81
CA LYS A 3 -26.77 19.64 6.57
C LYS A 3 -26.68 18.15 6.19
N VAL A 4 -26.15 17.79 5.02
CA VAL A 4 -26.01 16.37 4.59
C VAL A 4 -24.64 15.80 4.95
N ILE A 5 -23.65 16.68 5.17
CA ILE A 5 -22.27 16.30 5.53
C ILE A 5 -22.06 16.32 7.05
N GLY A 6 -22.91 17.03 7.80
CA GLY A 6 -22.76 17.28 9.24
C GLY A 6 -23.02 16.10 10.20
N GLN A 7 -23.42 14.92 9.72
CA GLN A 7 -23.66 13.74 10.59
C GLN A 7 -22.59 12.63 10.48
N LEU A 8 -21.54 12.84 9.70
CA LEU A 8 -20.39 11.95 9.66
C LEU A 8 -19.30 12.50 10.59
N SER A 9 -19.35 12.16 11.88
CA SER A 9 -18.19 12.37 12.74
C SER A 9 -16.99 11.67 12.07
N PHE A 10 -15.89 12.37 11.88
CA PHE A 10 -14.67 11.87 11.23
C PHE A 10 -14.21 10.51 11.79
N PHE A 11 -14.33 10.31 13.11
CA PHE A 11 -14.05 9.03 13.78
C PHE A 11 -14.99 7.89 13.37
N LYS A 12 -16.30 8.14 13.26
CA LYS A 12 -17.28 7.15 12.76
C LYS A 12 -16.98 6.79 11.30
N TRP A 13 -16.59 7.77 10.47
CA TRP A 13 -16.16 7.53 9.08
C TRP A 13 -14.88 6.69 8.97
N ILE A 14 -13.84 6.97 9.78
CA ILE A 14 -12.60 6.17 9.86
C ILE A 14 -12.87 4.73 10.31
N ARG A 15 -13.72 4.57 11.33
CA ARG A 15 -14.12 3.26 11.85
C ARG A 15 -14.93 2.47 10.84
N ASP A 16 -15.84 3.12 10.12
CA ASP A 16 -16.70 2.49 9.11
C ASP A 16 -15.91 2.12 7.84
N LEU A 17 -14.83 2.85 7.52
CA LEU A 17 -13.86 2.47 6.48
C LEU A 17 -12.87 1.38 6.95
N GLY A 18 -12.89 1.05 8.25
CA GLY A 18 -12.22 -0.11 8.83
C GLY A 18 -10.70 0.02 9.02
N ILE A 19 -10.19 1.23 9.24
CA ILE A 19 -8.80 1.42 9.73
C ILE A 19 -8.62 0.70 11.07
N ILE A 20 -9.62 0.81 11.94
CA ILE A 20 -9.72 0.09 13.20
C ILE A 20 -10.69 -1.06 13.00
N GLN A 21 -10.15 -2.26 12.75
CA GLN A 21 -10.99 -3.41 12.44
C GLN A 21 -11.45 -4.11 13.72
N LYS A 22 -12.75 -4.41 13.81
CA LYS A 22 -13.29 -5.20 14.93
C LYS A 22 -12.62 -6.58 14.97
N TRP A 23 -12.01 -6.92 16.09
CA TRP A 23 -11.46 -8.24 16.37
C TRP A 23 -12.61 -9.22 16.55
N THR A 24 -12.73 -10.15 15.62
CA THR A 24 -13.63 -11.30 15.76
C THR A 24 -12.78 -12.54 16.02
N ILE A 25 -13.33 -13.55 16.70
CA ILE A 25 -12.62 -14.80 17.00
C ILE A 25 -11.98 -15.38 15.73
N ARG A 26 -12.73 -15.41 14.63
CA ARG A 26 -12.22 -15.86 13.32
C ARG A 26 -10.99 -15.08 12.85
N LYS A 27 -10.97 -13.75 13.02
CA LYS A 27 -9.80 -12.93 12.64
C LYS A 27 -8.62 -13.17 13.57
N MET A 28 -8.86 -13.31 14.88
CA MET A 28 -7.81 -13.66 15.84
C MET A 28 -7.13 -14.97 15.44
N VAL A 29 -7.91 -16.00 15.09
CA VAL A 29 -7.39 -17.29 14.62
C VAL A 29 -6.55 -17.13 13.35
N PHE A 30 -7.03 -16.39 12.34
CA PHE A 30 -6.24 -16.14 11.13
C PHE A 30 -4.96 -15.36 11.40
N VAL A 31 -5.01 -14.36 12.30
CA VAL A 31 -3.84 -13.58 12.72
C VAL A 31 -2.82 -14.49 13.40
N ALA A 32 -3.25 -15.37 14.31
CA ALA A 32 -2.38 -16.34 14.96
C ALA A 32 -1.73 -17.30 13.95
N ILE A 33 -2.51 -17.85 13.01
CA ILE A 33 -2.00 -18.72 11.93
C ILE A 33 -0.94 -17.97 11.11
N LEU A 34 -1.16 -16.70 10.77
CA LEU A 34 -0.21 -15.92 9.97
C LEU A 34 1.05 -15.56 10.74
N ILE A 35 0.96 -15.32 12.06
CA ILE A 35 2.12 -15.19 12.94
C ILE A 35 2.92 -16.49 12.93
N SER A 36 2.26 -17.64 13.14
CA SER A 36 2.91 -18.96 13.10
C SER A 36 3.59 -19.23 11.76
N ILE A 37 2.93 -18.92 10.64
CA ILE A 37 3.51 -19.06 9.30
C ILE A 37 4.72 -18.14 9.13
N SER A 38 4.65 -16.89 9.60
CA SER A 38 5.79 -15.95 9.53
C SER A 38 7.01 -16.47 10.27
N VAL A 39 6.82 -16.94 11.50
CA VAL A 39 7.89 -17.49 12.33
C VAL A 39 8.44 -18.78 11.73
N ALA A 40 7.58 -19.74 11.36
CA ALA A 40 8.00 -21.01 10.76
C ALA A 40 8.75 -20.81 9.44
N PHE A 41 8.25 -19.92 8.58
CA PHE A 41 8.92 -19.58 7.32
C PHE A 41 10.31 -19.02 7.54
N THR A 42 10.49 -18.22 8.58
CA THR A 42 11.79 -17.62 8.93
C THR A 42 12.76 -18.67 9.47
N ILE A 43 12.29 -19.60 10.31
CA ILE A 43 13.10 -20.72 10.83
C ILE A 43 13.60 -21.60 9.69
N ILE A 44 12.70 -22.04 8.81
CA ILE A 44 13.06 -22.89 7.67
C ILE A 44 14.01 -22.16 6.73
N SER A 45 13.74 -20.89 6.42
CA SER A 45 14.58 -20.12 5.51
C SER A 45 15.99 -19.89 6.06
N ALA A 46 16.13 -19.61 7.36
CA ALA A 46 17.43 -19.44 8.00
C ALA A 46 18.26 -20.73 8.03
N GLN A 47 17.61 -21.90 8.14
CA GLN A 47 18.29 -23.20 8.09
C GLN A 47 18.74 -23.59 6.67
N LEU A 48 17.93 -23.28 5.66
CA LEU A 48 18.25 -23.61 4.26
C LEU A 48 19.29 -22.67 3.64
N VAL A 49 19.25 -21.38 4.00
CA VAL A 49 20.12 -20.35 3.43
C VAL A 49 20.77 -19.56 4.56
N PRO A 50 22.02 -19.86 4.94
CA PRO A 50 22.69 -19.22 6.08
C PRO A 50 22.76 -17.69 6.02
N ILE A 51 22.80 -17.10 4.81
CA ILE A 51 22.74 -15.64 4.61
C ILE A 51 21.46 -15.02 5.18
N ILE A 52 20.35 -15.76 5.25
CA ILE A 52 19.08 -15.28 5.82
C ILE A 52 19.17 -15.12 7.34
N ALA A 53 20.15 -15.76 8.01
CA ALA A 53 20.40 -15.54 9.43
C ALA A 53 20.92 -14.12 9.73
N LEU A 54 21.42 -13.39 8.72
CA LEU A 54 21.76 -11.98 8.87
C LEU A 54 20.48 -11.16 9.10
N PRO A 55 20.45 -10.28 10.13
CA PRO A 55 19.24 -9.57 10.53
C PRO A 55 18.49 -8.85 9.41
N THR A 56 19.19 -8.19 8.48
CA THR A 56 18.52 -7.49 7.37
C THR A 56 17.83 -8.44 6.38
N TYR A 57 18.49 -9.52 6.00
CA TYR A 57 17.89 -10.50 5.09
C TYR A 57 16.75 -11.23 5.78
N LYS A 58 16.88 -11.54 7.08
CA LYS A 58 15.80 -12.05 7.93
C LYS A 58 14.56 -11.15 7.85
N VAL A 59 14.69 -9.85 8.08
CA VAL A 59 13.55 -8.90 8.05
C VAL A 59 12.88 -8.87 6.66
N SER A 60 13.66 -9.04 5.59
CA SER A 60 13.13 -9.07 4.22
C SER A 60 12.26 -10.31 3.96
N PHE A 61 12.67 -11.49 4.44
CA PHE A 61 11.93 -12.76 4.28
C PHE A 61 10.77 -12.92 5.28
N LEU A 62 11.02 -12.65 6.57
CA LEU A 62 10.01 -12.63 7.65
C LEU A 62 8.89 -11.63 7.32
N GLY A 63 9.26 -10.50 6.69
CA GLY A 63 8.36 -9.45 6.28
C GLY A 63 7.27 -9.85 5.28
N LEU A 64 7.38 -10.98 4.57
CA LEU A 64 6.41 -11.35 3.52
C LEU A 64 5.02 -11.69 4.09
N PRO A 65 4.86 -12.68 5.00
CA PRO A 65 3.59 -12.89 5.70
C PRO A 65 3.08 -11.66 6.44
N ILE A 66 3.97 -10.90 7.07
CA ILE A 66 3.62 -9.66 7.79
C ILE A 66 2.99 -8.65 6.82
N LYS A 67 3.60 -8.39 5.67
CA LYS A 67 3.06 -7.49 4.64
C LYS A 67 1.68 -7.94 4.17
N ILE A 68 1.46 -9.25 3.98
CA ILE A 68 0.15 -9.80 3.59
C ILE A 68 -0.89 -9.59 4.69
N THR A 69 -0.53 -9.82 5.95
CA THR A 69 -1.44 -9.60 7.09
C THR A 69 -1.89 -8.15 7.16
N GLY A 70 -0.96 -7.20 7.05
CA GLY A 70 -1.27 -5.78 7.01
C GLY A 70 -2.18 -5.45 5.84
N PHE A 71 -1.84 -5.92 4.63
CA PHE A 71 -2.62 -5.65 3.43
C PHE A 71 -4.08 -6.13 3.52
N ILE A 72 -4.34 -7.26 4.18
CA ILE A 72 -5.68 -7.84 4.33
C ILE A 72 -6.44 -7.24 5.52
N PHE A 73 -5.79 -7.19 6.68
CA PHE A 73 -6.41 -6.87 7.98
C PHE A 73 -6.21 -5.43 8.42
N GLY A 74 -5.49 -4.63 7.65
CA GLY A 74 -5.24 -3.22 7.91
C GLY A 74 -3.98 -2.96 8.75
N PRO A 75 -3.65 -1.67 8.94
CA PRO A 75 -2.34 -1.24 9.43
C PRO A 75 -2.06 -1.63 10.88
N LEU A 76 -3.06 -1.53 11.76
CA LEU A 76 -2.87 -1.84 13.18
C LEU A 76 -2.59 -3.34 13.41
N ILE A 77 -3.35 -4.21 12.74
CA ILE A 77 -3.15 -5.66 12.84
C ILE A 77 -1.83 -6.04 12.17
N GLY A 78 -1.50 -5.44 11.01
CA GLY A 78 -0.22 -5.66 10.35
C GLY A 78 0.98 -5.29 11.23
N GLY A 79 0.94 -4.12 11.87
CA GLY A 79 1.98 -3.68 12.79
C GLY A 79 2.12 -4.61 14.00
N PHE A 80 1.00 -4.99 14.61
CA PHE A 80 0.99 -5.95 15.73
C PHE A 80 1.59 -7.30 15.33
N VAL A 81 1.20 -7.84 14.18
CA VAL A 81 1.78 -9.09 13.64
C VAL A 81 3.26 -8.93 13.40
N GLY A 82 3.71 -7.81 12.82
CA GLY A 82 5.13 -7.55 12.57
C GLY A 82 5.96 -7.54 13.85
N LEU A 83 5.47 -6.86 14.88
CA LEU A 83 6.11 -6.80 16.19
C LEU A 83 6.19 -8.19 16.83
N VAL A 84 5.05 -8.90 16.93
CA VAL A 84 4.99 -10.21 17.61
C VAL A 84 5.76 -11.28 16.84
N SER A 85 5.64 -11.33 15.52
CA SER A 85 6.36 -12.30 14.69
C SER A 85 7.87 -12.12 14.77
N ASP A 86 8.37 -10.88 14.77
CA ASP A 86 9.80 -10.64 14.92
C ASP A 86 10.28 -11.06 16.32
N LEU A 87 9.60 -10.63 17.40
CA LEU A 87 9.95 -11.01 18.77
C LEU A 87 9.95 -12.53 18.98
N LEU A 88 8.92 -13.24 18.49
CA LEU A 88 8.89 -14.70 18.58
C LEU A 88 10.02 -15.33 17.77
N SER A 89 10.32 -14.81 16.58
CA SER A 89 11.41 -15.35 15.76
C SER A 89 12.79 -15.16 16.41
N LEU A 90 12.98 -14.13 17.24
CA LEU A 90 14.23 -13.91 17.98
C LEU A 90 14.47 -14.98 19.05
N ILE A 91 13.40 -15.57 19.60
CA ILE A 91 13.49 -16.65 20.59
C ILE A 91 14.01 -17.93 19.92
N PHE A 92 13.55 -18.25 18.71
CA PHE A 92 13.95 -19.46 17.99
C PHE A 92 15.26 -19.30 17.22
N ILE A 93 15.53 -18.09 16.70
CA ILE A 93 16.72 -17.75 15.92
C ILE A 93 17.32 -16.50 16.55
N PRO A 94 18.06 -16.65 17.66
CA PRO A 94 18.74 -15.53 18.30
C PRO A 94 19.81 -15.00 17.34
N PRO A 95 19.73 -13.72 16.92
CA PRO A 95 20.75 -13.14 16.05
C PRO A 95 22.04 -12.92 16.85
N ALA A 96 23.19 -12.98 16.17
CA ALA A 96 24.48 -12.69 16.80
C ALA A 96 24.51 -11.28 17.42
N THR A 97 23.84 -10.32 16.79
CA THR A 97 23.64 -8.97 17.28
C THR A 97 22.19 -8.53 17.08
N TYR A 98 21.58 -7.95 18.11
CA TYR A 98 20.20 -7.46 18.08
C TYR A 98 20.17 -5.94 18.14
N ASN A 99 19.36 -5.35 17.26
CA ASN A 99 19.02 -3.94 17.29
C ASN A 99 17.49 -3.80 17.24
N PRO A 100 16.85 -3.04 18.15
CA PRO A 100 15.41 -2.74 18.10
C PRO A 100 14.92 -2.18 16.76
N LEU A 101 15.80 -1.57 15.97
CA LEU A 101 15.49 -1.09 14.62
C LEU A 101 15.06 -2.20 13.65
N TYR A 102 15.51 -3.45 13.84
CA TYR A 102 15.02 -4.57 13.03
C TYR A 102 13.55 -4.90 13.33
N THR A 103 13.17 -4.91 14.61
CA THR A 103 11.78 -5.10 15.03
C THR A 103 10.90 -3.95 14.57
N LEU A 104 11.43 -2.72 14.60
CA LEU A 104 10.75 -1.55 14.04
C LEU A 104 10.53 -1.70 12.54
N ALA A 105 11.54 -2.14 11.77
CA ALA A 105 11.41 -2.40 10.34
C ALA A 105 10.34 -3.47 10.04
N ALA A 106 10.31 -4.56 10.81
CA ALA A 106 9.27 -5.59 10.71
C ALA A 106 7.87 -5.05 11.02
N THR A 107 7.74 -4.19 12.03
CA THR A 107 6.47 -3.53 12.39
C THR A 107 6.00 -2.60 11.27
N ILE A 108 6.89 -1.76 10.75
CA ILE A 108 6.62 -0.83 9.64
C ILE A 108 6.19 -1.58 8.38
N ASN A 109 6.79 -2.73 8.09
CA ASN A 109 6.40 -3.59 6.97
C ASN A 109 4.90 -3.92 6.99
N GLY A 110 4.36 -4.26 8.16
CA GLY A 110 2.94 -4.55 8.33
C GLY A 110 2.03 -3.31 8.36
N VAL A 111 2.50 -2.22 8.98
CA VAL A 111 1.73 -0.97 9.03
C VAL A 111 1.55 -0.38 7.63
N VAL A 112 2.64 -0.21 6.88
CA VAL A 112 2.64 0.43 5.56
C VAL A 112 1.82 -0.40 4.57
N SER A 113 2.01 -1.72 4.51
CA SER A 113 1.21 -2.57 3.62
C SER A 113 -0.29 -2.48 3.95
N GLY A 114 -0.64 -2.33 5.23
CA GLY A 114 -2.02 -2.12 5.66
C GLY A 114 -2.60 -0.75 5.35
N ILE A 115 -1.80 0.32 5.39
CA ILE A 115 -2.24 1.66 4.93
C ILE A 115 -2.61 1.59 3.45
N PHE A 116 -1.74 1.02 2.62
CA PHE A 116 -1.97 0.91 1.18
C PHE A 116 -3.13 -0.05 0.85
N GLY A 117 -3.23 -1.18 1.55
CA GLY A 117 -4.37 -2.09 1.43
C GLY A 117 -5.68 -1.40 1.76
N TRP A 118 -5.73 -0.67 2.89
CA TRP A 118 -6.90 0.11 3.26
C TRP A 118 -7.26 1.17 2.22
N PHE A 119 -6.28 1.98 1.80
CA PHE A 119 -6.50 3.09 0.88
C PHE A 119 -6.99 2.61 -0.50
N PHE A 120 -6.31 1.64 -1.10
CA PHE A 120 -6.67 1.17 -2.43
C PHE A 120 -7.88 0.23 -2.44
N ILE A 121 -7.94 -0.75 -1.53
CA ILE A 121 -9.01 -1.77 -1.57
C ILE A 121 -10.30 -1.27 -0.92
N ARG A 122 -10.23 -0.39 0.09
CA ARG A 122 -11.44 0.09 0.76
C ARG A 122 -11.80 1.49 0.32
N PHE A 123 -10.91 2.45 0.50
CA PHE A 123 -11.24 3.86 0.24
C PHE A 123 -11.50 4.14 -1.24
N LEU A 124 -10.61 3.75 -2.17
CA LEU A 124 -10.83 3.98 -3.59
C LEU A 124 -12.03 3.20 -4.13
N ASN A 125 -12.18 1.93 -3.77
CA ASN A 125 -13.34 1.12 -4.18
C ASN A 125 -14.66 1.68 -3.64
N TYR A 126 -14.66 2.28 -2.44
CA TYR A 126 -15.84 2.96 -1.90
C TYR A 126 -16.12 4.28 -2.63
N ALA A 127 -15.13 5.18 -2.71
CA ALA A 127 -15.26 6.52 -3.29
C ALA A 127 -15.60 6.50 -4.79
N PHE A 128 -15.13 5.48 -5.50
CA PHE A 128 -15.37 5.29 -6.94
C PHE A 128 -16.25 4.07 -7.23
N GLY A 129 -16.89 3.50 -6.20
CA GLY A 129 -17.83 2.40 -6.31
C GLY A 129 -19.19 2.83 -6.84
N VAL A 130 -19.98 1.85 -7.31
CA VAL A 130 -21.30 2.05 -7.91
C VAL A 130 -22.25 2.79 -6.96
N GLU A 131 -22.42 2.28 -5.73
CA GLU A 131 -23.33 2.81 -4.71
C GLU A 131 -23.07 4.27 -4.37
N PHE A 132 -21.82 4.62 -4.09
CA PHE A 132 -21.46 5.99 -3.73
C PHE A 132 -21.72 6.96 -4.89
N ARG A 133 -21.39 6.55 -6.13
CA ARG A 133 -21.58 7.36 -7.33
C ARG A 133 -23.07 7.58 -7.62
N ILE A 134 -23.91 6.56 -7.44
CA ILE A 134 -25.37 6.68 -7.56
C ILE A 134 -25.92 7.67 -6.53
N LYS A 135 -25.48 7.61 -5.28
CA LYS A 135 -25.88 8.57 -4.23
C LYS A 135 -25.46 9.99 -4.57
N VAL A 136 -24.22 10.19 -5.02
CA VAL A 136 -23.70 11.51 -5.43
C VAL A 136 -24.50 12.08 -6.61
N TYR A 137 -24.80 11.28 -7.63
CA TYR A 137 -25.59 11.75 -8.77
C TYR A 137 -27.04 12.03 -8.37
N SER A 138 -27.65 11.20 -7.51
CA SER A 138 -29.00 11.44 -7.02
C SER A 138 -29.10 12.73 -6.21
N ALA A 139 -28.12 13.02 -5.36
CA ALA A 139 -28.05 14.30 -4.63
C ALA A 139 -27.89 15.50 -5.57
N LYS A 140 -27.11 15.36 -6.66
CA LYS A 140 -26.98 16.42 -7.69
C LYS A 140 -28.28 16.62 -8.46
N ILE A 141 -28.95 15.54 -8.83
CA ILE A 141 -30.27 15.59 -9.49
C ILE A 141 -31.26 16.35 -8.61
N GLN A 142 -31.33 16.01 -7.32
CA GLN A 142 -32.19 16.72 -6.37
C GLN A 142 -31.84 18.20 -6.28
N TYR A 143 -30.57 18.54 -6.07
CA TYR A 143 -30.11 19.91 -5.97
C TYR A 143 -30.43 20.77 -7.20
N TYR A 144 -30.20 20.24 -8.41
CA TYR A 144 -30.56 20.96 -9.64
C TYR A 144 -32.06 20.95 -9.92
N GLY A 145 -32.79 19.93 -9.45
CA GLY A 145 -34.25 19.90 -9.48
C GLY A 145 -34.87 21.00 -8.62
N ASP A 146 -34.35 21.22 -7.41
CA ASP A 146 -34.81 22.30 -6.53
C ASP A 146 -34.53 23.68 -7.16
N LYS A 147 -33.34 23.87 -7.74
CA LYS A 147 -33.00 25.10 -8.47
C LYS A 147 -33.83 25.33 -9.71
N TYR A 148 -34.18 24.26 -10.43
CA TYR A 148 -35.07 24.31 -11.57
C TYR A 148 -36.47 24.82 -11.15
N LYS A 149 -37.05 24.26 -10.07
CA LYS A 149 -38.34 24.72 -9.53
C LYS A 149 -38.32 26.20 -9.15
N LEU A 150 -37.23 26.66 -8.53
CA LEU A 150 -37.05 28.08 -8.20
C LEU A 150 -36.93 28.98 -9.43
N ALA A 151 -36.30 28.50 -10.51
CA ALA A 151 -36.19 29.24 -11.76
C ALA A 151 -37.53 29.33 -12.50
N VAL A 152 -38.32 28.25 -12.48
CA VAL A 152 -39.71 28.24 -13.00
C VAL A 152 -40.57 29.25 -12.24
N ALA A 153 -40.49 29.28 -10.90
CA ALA A 153 -41.22 30.25 -10.09
C ALA A 153 -40.85 31.73 -10.39
N LYS A 154 -39.66 31.97 -10.94
CA LYS A 154 -39.17 33.31 -11.32
C LYS A 154 -39.33 33.63 -12.81
N ASN A 155 -39.87 32.70 -13.62
CA ASN A 155 -39.95 32.80 -15.09
C ASN A 155 -38.62 33.16 -15.78
N ASP A 156 -37.48 32.71 -15.24
CA ASP A 156 -36.18 32.90 -15.87
C ASP A 156 -35.87 31.73 -16.83
N GLU A 157 -36.26 31.86 -18.10
CA GLU A 157 -36.10 30.83 -19.13
C GLU A 157 -34.66 30.33 -19.27
N LYS A 158 -33.68 31.23 -19.14
CA LYS A 158 -32.26 30.88 -19.27
C LYS A 158 -31.82 29.96 -18.14
N LEU A 159 -32.24 30.24 -16.90
CA LEU A 159 -31.96 29.38 -15.75
C LEU A 159 -32.74 28.07 -15.79
N ILE A 160 -33.99 28.08 -16.26
CA ILE A 160 -34.81 26.89 -16.47
C ILE A 160 -34.08 25.90 -17.38
N ASN A 161 -33.69 26.33 -18.58
CA ASN A 161 -32.99 25.49 -19.56
C ASN A 161 -31.65 24.98 -19.04
N LYS A 162 -30.89 25.84 -18.33
CA LYS A 162 -29.63 25.48 -17.70
C LYS A 162 -29.79 24.36 -16.66
N TYR A 163 -30.76 24.49 -15.76
CA TYR A 163 -30.94 23.51 -14.68
C TYR A 163 -31.59 22.22 -15.17
N ALA A 164 -32.55 22.28 -16.11
CA ALA A 164 -33.11 21.10 -16.77
C ALA A 164 -32.00 20.26 -17.44
N SER A 165 -31.13 20.91 -18.22
CA SER A 165 -29.99 20.25 -18.87
C SER A 165 -29.07 19.56 -17.86
N LYS A 166 -28.82 20.18 -16.70
CA LYS A 166 -28.00 19.57 -15.63
C LYS A 166 -28.68 18.36 -14.98
N VAL A 167 -29.99 18.43 -14.74
CA VAL A 167 -30.77 17.30 -14.21
C VAL A 167 -30.68 16.10 -15.16
N ILE A 168 -30.95 16.32 -16.46
CA ILE A 168 -30.87 15.28 -17.49
C ILE A 168 -29.47 14.68 -17.54
N TYR A 169 -28.43 15.53 -17.58
CA TYR A 169 -27.03 15.08 -17.59
C TYR A 169 -26.68 14.17 -16.41
N PHE A 170 -27.04 14.54 -15.18
CA PHE A 170 -26.75 13.71 -14.01
C PHE A 170 -27.62 12.46 -13.94
N ASN A 171 -28.85 12.51 -14.44
CA ASN A 171 -29.70 11.32 -14.57
C ASN A 171 -29.09 10.31 -15.54
N ASN A 172 -28.63 10.76 -16.71
CA ASN A 172 -27.96 9.90 -17.70
C ASN A 172 -26.69 9.27 -17.11
N LYS A 173 -25.88 10.04 -16.36
CA LYS A 173 -24.71 9.49 -15.66
C LYS A 173 -25.06 8.47 -14.58
N ARG A 174 -26.15 8.69 -13.84
CA ARG A 174 -26.64 7.73 -12.84
C ARG A 174 -27.06 6.43 -13.49
N THR A 175 -27.84 6.50 -14.58
CA THR A 175 -28.28 5.33 -15.35
C THR A 175 -27.10 4.57 -15.93
N TYR A 176 -26.13 5.29 -16.52
CA TYR A 176 -24.89 4.69 -17.04
C TYR A 176 -24.14 3.90 -15.96
N VAL A 177 -23.95 4.47 -14.76
CA VAL A 177 -23.28 3.77 -13.66
C VAL A 177 -24.07 2.56 -13.17
N LYS A 178 -25.41 2.64 -13.17
CA LYS A 178 -26.27 1.52 -12.77
C LYS A 178 -26.19 0.35 -13.76
N GLN A 179 -26.08 0.63 -15.06
CA GLN A 179 -26.04 -0.38 -16.12
C GLN A 179 -24.64 -0.96 -16.34
N TYR A 180 -23.61 -0.11 -16.43
CA TYR A 180 -22.26 -0.51 -16.85
C TYR A 180 -21.26 -0.61 -15.67
N GLY A 181 -21.66 -0.21 -14.47
CA GLY A 181 -20.79 -0.23 -13.28
C GLY A 181 -19.67 0.82 -13.33
N THR A 182 -18.65 0.64 -12.46
CA THR A 182 -17.52 1.59 -12.34
C THR A 182 -16.14 0.93 -12.52
N ILE A 183 -16.08 -0.31 -13.01
CA ILE A 183 -14.84 -1.10 -13.05
C ILE A 183 -13.73 -0.41 -13.86
N SER A 184 -14.06 0.09 -15.07
CA SER A 184 -13.07 0.80 -15.91
C SER A 184 -12.57 2.09 -15.24
N MET A 185 -13.48 2.81 -14.57
CA MET A 185 -13.12 4.00 -13.80
C MET A 185 -12.18 3.65 -12.65
N LEU A 186 -12.47 2.58 -11.90
CA LEU A 186 -11.62 2.11 -10.80
C LEU A 186 -10.22 1.77 -11.28
N LYS A 187 -10.08 1.08 -12.43
CA LYS A 187 -8.76 0.79 -13.03
C LYS A 187 -7.99 2.08 -13.32
N ASN A 188 -8.64 3.07 -13.95
CA ASN A 188 -7.98 4.33 -14.30
C ASN A 188 -7.56 5.13 -13.06
N ILE A 189 -8.41 5.19 -12.04
CA ILE A 189 -8.06 5.85 -10.78
C ILE A 189 -6.89 5.15 -10.08
N ASN A 190 -6.91 3.81 -10.00
CA ASN A 190 -5.81 3.04 -9.42
C ASN A 190 -4.50 3.28 -10.18
N MET A 191 -4.55 3.34 -11.52
CA MET A 191 -3.39 3.65 -12.36
C MET A 191 -2.83 5.04 -12.05
N ILE A 192 -3.67 6.08 -12.11
CA ILE A 192 -3.25 7.47 -11.91
C ILE A 192 -2.69 7.67 -10.51
N VAL A 193 -3.41 7.22 -9.49
CA VAL A 193 -2.98 7.35 -8.10
C VAL A 193 -1.69 6.56 -7.86
N GLY A 194 -1.56 5.37 -8.45
CA GLY A 194 -0.34 4.58 -8.37
C GLY A 194 0.87 5.24 -9.02
N MET A 195 0.68 5.80 -10.21
CA MET A 195 1.72 6.58 -10.89
C MET A 195 2.16 7.78 -10.07
N LEU A 196 1.22 8.51 -9.46
CA LEU A 196 1.54 9.66 -8.60
C LEU A 196 2.38 9.24 -7.40
N PHE A 197 2.05 8.14 -6.71
CA PHE A 197 2.88 7.63 -5.62
C PHE A 197 4.29 7.27 -6.07
N LEU A 198 4.44 6.58 -7.21
CA LEU A 198 5.76 6.22 -7.74
C LEU A 198 6.57 7.46 -8.16
N LEU A 199 5.93 8.48 -8.73
CA LEU A 199 6.58 9.75 -9.06
C LEU A 199 7.06 10.48 -7.80
N ILE A 200 6.28 10.45 -6.71
CA ILE A 200 6.70 10.99 -5.42
C ILE A 200 7.93 10.24 -4.89
N ILE A 201 7.94 8.91 -4.96
CA ILE A 201 9.10 8.10 -4.56
C ILE A 201 10.33 8.45 -5.40
N ILE A 202 10.18 8.55 -6.72
CA ILE A 202 11.27 8.97 -7.63
C ILE A 202 11.78 10.35 -7.24
N ALA A 203 10.90 11.32 -6.99
CA ALA A 203 11.28 12.67 -6.60
C ALA A 203 12.05 12.68 -5.27
N ILE A 204 11.62 11.90 -4.27
CA ILE A 204 12.34 11.77 -2.99
C ILE A 204 13.73 11.17 -3.19
N ILE A 205 13.86 10.10 -4.00
CA ILE A 205 15.15 9.46 -4.27
C ILE A 205 16.10 10.42 -5.00
N VAL A 206 15.61 11.09 -6.05
CA VAL A 206 16.39 12.05 -6.83
C VAL A 206 16.79 13.24 -5.95
N TRP A 207 15.90 13.74 -5.11
CA TRP A 207 16.22 14.84 -4.20
C TRP A 207 17.29 14.43 -3.18
N TYR A 208 17.11 13.30 -2.51
CA TYR A 208 18.00 12.83 -1.46
C TYR A 208 19.40 12.48 -2.01
N ILE A 209 19.48 11.63 -3.03
CA ILE A 209 20.77 11.16 -3.55
C ILE A 209 21.38 12.17 -4.52
N GLY A 210 20.55 12.92 -5.25
CA GLY A 210 21.02 13.93 -6.19
C GLY A 210 21.59 15.18 -5.52
N PHE A 211 21.02 15.61 -4.38
CA PHE A 211 21.36 16.91 -3.79
C PHE A 211 21.77 16.86 -2.32
N VAL A 212 21.27 15.91 -1.51
CA VAL A 212 21.55 15.88 -0.06
C VAL A 212 22.84 15.12 0.26
N VAL A 213 23.09 14.00 -0.42
CA VAL A 213 24.30 13.19 -0.19
C VAL A 213 25.54 13.93 -0.73
N LYS A 214 26.62 14.01 0.07
CA LYS A 214 27.90 14.66 -0.29
C LYS A 214 28.76 13.74 -1.17
N ASP A 215 29.56 14.32 -2.06
CA ASP A 215 30.38 13.56 -3.03
C ASP A 215 31.50 12.73 -2.39
N ASP A 216 32.14 13.22 -1.31
CA ASP A 216 33.18 12.47 -0.57
C ASP A 216 32.65 11.10 -0.10
N LEU A 217 31.42 11.09 0.41
CA LEU A 217 30.77 9.86 0.87
C LEU A 217 30.49 8.89 -0.29
N ILE A 218 30.15 9.41 -1.48
CA ILE A 218 29.88 8.59 -2.68
C ILE A 218 31.16 7.92 -3.19
N GLN A 219 32.30 8.61 -3.12
CA GLN A 219 33.59 8.08 -3.59
C GLN A 219 34.10 6.90 -2.75
N ARG A 220 33.67 6.78 -1.49
CA ARG A 220 33.98 5.64 -0.61
C ARG A 220 33.17 4.39 -0.94
N SER A 221 32.12 4.52 -1.75
CA SER A 221 31.21 3.43 -2.02
C SER A 221 31.66 2.50 -3.15
N LEU A 222 31.00 1.33 -3.26
CA LEU A 222 31.22 0.37 -4.35
C LEU A 222 31.01 1.00 -5.74
N ILE A 223 30.03 1.89 -5.86
CA ILE A 223 29.75 2.64 -7.09
C ILE A 223 30.18 4.09 -6.87
N LYS A 224 31.41 4.40 -7.28
CA LYS A 224 32.04 5.71 -7.09
C LYS A 224 31.41 6.85 -7.90
N ASP A 225 30.30 6.59 -8.58
CA ASP A 225 29.58 7.54 -9.42
C ASP A 225 28.15 7.76 -8.91
N ARG A 226 27.83 9.02 -8.60
CA ARG A 226 26.49 9.47 -8.16
C ARG A 226 25.42 9.10 -9.18
N ARG A 227 25.72 9.23 -10.47
CA ARG A 227 24.75 8.93 -11.54
C ARG A 227 24.48 7.43 -11.61
N GLY A 228 25.52 6.60 -11.44
CA GLY A 228 25.38 5.15 -11.33
C GLY A 228 24.45 4.70 -10.18
N ILE A 229 24.62 5.27 -8.98
CA ILE A 229 23.76 4.96 -7.82
C ILE A 229 22.31 5.37 -8.09
N LEU A 230 22.12 6.60 -8.57
CA LEU A 230 20.78 7.12 -8.93
C LEU A 230 20.12 6.24 -9.99
N ALA A 231 20.84 5.89 -11.06
CA ALA A 231 20.33 5.04 -12.12
C ALA A 231 19.88 3.69 -11.56
N LEU A 232 20.69 3.05 -10.72
CA LEU A 232 20.36 1.76 -10.12
C LEU A 232 19.07 1.83 -9.28
N MET A 233 18.92 2.83 -8.41
CA MET A 233 17.68 2.97 -7.62
C MET A 233 16.47 3.30 -8.48
N LEU A 234 16.65 4.15 -9.48
CA LEU A 234 15.57 4.53 -10.39
C LEU A 234 15.14 3.39 -11.29
N THR A 235 16.01 2.43 -11.65
CA THR A 235 15.62 1.28 -12.49
C THR A 235 14.50 0.46 -11.85
N GLY A 236 14.60 0.18 -10.55
CA GLY A 236 13.59 -0.57 -9.80
C GLY A 236 12.24 0.14 -9.83
N ILE A 237 12.20 1.41 -9.42
CA ILE A 237 10.95 2.19 -9.34
C ILE A 237 10.37 2.50 -10.74
N SER A 238 11.23 2.77 -11.72
CA SER A 238 10.79 2.99 -13.11
C SER A 238 10.17 1.73 -13.70
N SER A 239 10.74 0.55 -13.41
CA SER A 239 10.16 -0.72 -13.85
C SER A 239 8.75 -0.94 -13.28
N GLN A 240 8.50 -0.52 -12.03
CA GLN A 240 7.16 -0.56 -11.42
C GLN A 240 6.18 0.38 -12.13
N PHE A 241 6.65 1.57 -12.54
CA PHE A 241 5.83 2.52 -13.29
C PHE A 241 5.33 1.93 -14.61
N PHE A 242 6.25 1.31 -15.37
CA PHE A 242 5.88 0.58 -16.59
C PHE A 242 4.97 -0.61 -16.29
N MET A 243 5.22 -1.35 -15.20
CA MET A 243 4.39 -2.48 -14.80
C MET A 243 2.94 -2.07 -14.52
N ILE A 244 2.69 -0.97 -13.79
CA ILE A 244 1.33 -0.47 -13.54
C ILE A 244 0.63 -0.10 -14.85
N THR A 245 1.37 0.52 -15.78
CA THR A 245 0.86 0.95 -17.09
C THR A 245 0.49 -0.26 -17.95
N ILE A 246 1.41 -1.21 -18.13
CA ILE A 246 1.22 -2.40 -18.97
C ILE A 246 0.13 -3.30 -18.38
N SER A 247 0.13 -3.48 -17.06
CA SER A 247 -0.85 -4.34 -16.37
C SER A 247 -2.28 -3.84 -16.55
N ARG A 248 -2.48 -2.52 -16.73
CA ARG A 248 -3.81 -1.95 -16.98
C ARG A 248 -4.44 -2.54 -18.24
N PHE A 249 -3.64 -2.83 -19.26
CA PHE A 249 -4.12 -3.34 -20.54
C PHE A 249 -4.06 -4.87 -20.63
N LYS A 250 -3.03 -5.50 -20.05
CA LYS A 250 -2.83 -6.96 -20.16
C LYS A 250 -3.61 -7.78 -19.13
N MET A 251 -3.92 -7.23 -17.95
CA MET A 251 -4.52 -8.02 -16.85
C MET A 251 -6.04 -7.85 -16.73
N LYS A 252 -6.70 -8.91 -16.26
CA LYS A 252 -8.12 -8.89 -15.85
C LYS A 252 -8.34 -7.82 -14.79
N SER A 253 -9.49 -7.14 -14.82
CA SER A 253 -9.80 -6.02 -13.92
C SER A 253 -9.69 -6.39 -12.44
N SER A 254 -10.14 -7.58 -12.05
CA SER A 254 -10.06 -8.06 -10.67
C SER A 254 -8.63 -8.31 -10.20
N THR A 255 -7.75 -8.77 -11.10
CA THR A 255 -6.32 -8.95 -10.83
C THR A 255 -5.61 -7.61 -10.74
N TYR A 256 -5.89 -6.70 -11.68
CA TYR A 256 -5.28 -5.37 -11.73
C TYR A 256 -5.51 -4.58 -10.43
N LEU A 257 -6.74 -4.56 -9.92
CA LEU A 257 -7.09 -3.85 -8.70
C LEU A 257 -6.44 -4.45 -7.44
N LYS A 258 -5.90 -5.68 -7.52
CA LYS A 258 -5.18 -6.34 -6.41
C LYS A 258 -3.67 -6.12 -6.51
N ILE A 259 -3.11 -6.12 -7.72
CA ILE A 259 -1.66 -6.04 -7.92
C ILE A 259 -1.11 -4.61 -7.82
N VAL A 260 -1.86 -3.60 -8.29
CA VAL A 260 -1.41 -2.19 -8.24
C VAL A 260 -1.04 -1.74 -6.82
N PRO A 261 -1.88 -1.97 -5.80
CA PRO A 261 -1.54 -1.61 -4.43
C PRO A 261 -0.26 -2.31 -3.94
N ILE A 262 -0.10 -3.60 -4.30
CA ILE A 262 1.08 -4.41 -3.96
C ILE A 262 2.35 -3.85 -4.55
N ILE A 263 2.31 -3.44 -5.82
CA ILE A 263 3.44 -2.79 -6.49
C ILE A 263 3.84 -1.51 -5.74
N ILE A 264 2.87 -0.64 -5.47
CA ILE A 264 3.14 0.69 -4.89
C ILE A 264 3.70 0.57 -3.47
N PHE A 265 3.07 -0.23 -2.61
CA PHE A 265 3.57 -0.35 -1.25
C PHE A 265 4.91 -1.09 -1.19
N SER A 266 5.22 -1.98 -2.14
CA SER A 266 6.53 -2.63 -2.21
C SER A 266 7.64 -1.62 -2.52
N GLY A 267 7.38 -0.66 -3.43
CA GLY A 267 8.33 0.44 -3.68
C GLY A 267 8.47 1.38 -2.48
N PHE A 268 7.36 1.71 -1.82
CA PHE A 268 7.36 2.59 -0.65
C PHE A 268 8.05 1.96 0.56
N LEU A 269 7.89 0.65 0.77
CA LEU A 269 8.58 -0.09 1.82
C LEU A 269 10.08 -0.12 1.61
N GLU A 270 10.55 -0.25 0.38
CA GLU A 270 11.99 -0.20 0.09
C GLU A 270 12.58 1.16 0.46
N LEU A 271 11.89 2.25 0.11
CA LEU A 271 12.30 3.61 0.47
C LEU A 271 12.44 3.80 1.99
N ILE A 272 11.57 3.19 2.79
CA ILE A 272 11.59 3.30 4.26
C ILE A 272 12.61 2.32 4.88
N ASN A 273 12.65 1.09 4.39
CA ASN A 273 13.45 0.04 4.99
C ASN A 273 14.94 0.24 4.74
N VAL A 274 15.34 0.76 3.57
CA VAL A 274 16.75 0.98 3.25
C VAL A 274 17.46 1.81 4.33
N PRO A 275 16.98 3.03 4.70
CA PRO A 275 17.59 3.79 5.80
C PRO A 275 17.56 3.05 7.14
N ILE A 276 16.40 2.49 7.53
CA ILE A 276 16.23 1.87 8.86
C ILE A 276 17.18 0.67 9.04
N LEU A 277 17.24 -0.19 8.04
CA LEU A 277 18.11 -1.37 8.05
C LEU A 277 19.58 -0.99 7.99
N SER A 278 19.93 0.10 7.28
CA SER A 278 21.30 0.60 7.26
C SER A 278 21.76 1.11 8.63
N PHE A 279 20.90 1.86 9.34
CA PHE A 279 21.18 2.25 10.71
C PHE A 279 21.26 1.03 11.63
N ALA A 280 20.35 0.06 11.47
CA ALA A 280 20.35 -1.16 12.27
C ALA A 280 21.67 -1.93 12.11
N ASP A 281 22.12 -2.13 10.87
CA ASP A 281 23.36 -2.84 10.54
C ASP A 281 24.60 -2.08 11.00
N LEU A 282 24.64 -0.75 10.89
CA LEU A 282 25.76 0.06 11.36
C LEU A 282 26.01 -0.13 12.87
N TYR A 283 24.95 -0.12 13.67
CA TYR A 283 25.06 -0.29 15.12
C TYR A 283 25.21 -1.77 15.55
N ALA A 284 24.76 -2.71 14.72
CA ALA A 284 24.77 -4.13 15.05
C ALA A 284 26.02 -4.87 14.53
N LEU A 285 26.62 -4.43 13.42
CA LEU A 285 27.72 -5.12 12.74
C LEU A 285 28.92 -4.21 12.47
N GLY A 286 28.73 -2.89 12.45
CA GLY A 286 29.76 -1.90 12.12
C GLY A 286 30.53 -1.34 13.33
N SER A 287 31.38 -0.36 13.05
CA SER A 287 32.28 0.29 14.02
C SER A 287 31.60 1.35 14.92
N ASN A 288 30.27 1.50 14.85
CA ASN A 288 29.50 2.63 15.39
C ASN A 288 29.90 4.02 14.84
N ASP A 289 30.73 4.07 13.79
CA ASP A 289 31.05 5.34 13.12
C ASP A 289 29.93 5.72 12.14
N ASN A 290 29.20 6.79 12.47
CA ASN A 290 28.15 7.36 11.62
C ASN A 290 28.65 7.78 10.23
N SER A 291 29.97 7.92 10.02
CA SER A 291 30.56 8.20 8.72
C SER A 291 30.38 7.04 7.71
N GLU A 292 30.20 5.80 8.19
CA GLU A 292 30.04 4.59 7.37
C GLU A 292 28.60 4.33 6.93
N ILE A 293 27.63 5.12 7.40
CA ILE A 293 26.21 4.83 7.15
C ILE A 293 25.84 4.76 5.67
N LEU A 294 26.51 5.56 4.83
CA LEU A 294 26.26 5.56 3.41
C LEU A 294 26.68 4.24 2.75
N LEU A 295 27.74 3.59 3.25
CA LEU A 295 28.18 2.28 2.74
C LEU A 295 27.09 1.23 2.95
N TRP A 296 26.48 1.22 4.15
CA TRP A 296 25.37 0.34 4.48
C TRP A 296 24.12 0.63 3.63
N ILE A 297 23.78 1.90 3.44
CA ILE A 297 22.69 2.30 2.53
C ILE A 297 22.94 1.76 1.12
N LEU A 298 24.17 1.88 0.62
CA LEU A 298 24.49 1.47 -0.75
C LEU A 298 24.48 -0.06 -0.91
N GLN A 299 24.90 -0.81 0.10
CA GLN A 299 24.76 -2.26 0.12
C GLN A 299 23.29 -2.69 -0.01
N HIS A 300 22.38 -2.00 0.69
CA HIS A 300 20.95 -2.28 0.56
C HIS A 300 20.41 -1.89 -0.81
N VAL A 301 20.79 -0.70 -1.29
CA VAL A 301 20.38 -0.14 -2.58
C VAL A 301 20.70 -1.05 -3.77
N ILE A 302 21.88 -1.68 -3.80
CA ILE A 302 22.28 -2.57 -4.90
C ILE A 302 21.27 -3.71 -5.08
N SER A 303 20.77 -4.25 -3.97
CA SER A 303 19.81 -5.36 -3.97
C SER A 303 18.35 -4.92 -4.11
N SER A 304 18.06 -3.62 -3.97
CA SER A 304 16.69 -3.08 -3.92
C SER A 304 15.83 -3.42 -5.15
N PRO A 305 16.30 -3.28 -6.40
CA PRO A 305 15.48 -3.62 -7.57
C PRO A 305 14.99 -5.08 -7.56
N LEU A 306 15.87 -6.02 -7.21
CA LEU A 306 15.52 -7.44 -7.13
C LEU A 306 14.58 -7.73 -5.95
N LYS A 307 14.86 -7.15 -4.78
CA LYS A 307 14.02 -7.28 -3.58
C LYS A 307 12.59 -6.79 -3.83
N ILE A 308 12.43 -5.68 -4.55
CA ILE A 308 11.13 -5.12 -4.93
C ILE A 308 10.32 -6.13 -5.76
N TRP A 309 10.92 -6.69 -6.81
CA TRP A 309 10.23 -7.64 -7.70
C TRP A 309 9.89 -8.95 -6.99
N PHE A 310 10.82 -9.46 -6.18
CA PHE A 310 10.58 -10.64 -5.35
C PHE A 310 9.41 -10.42 -4.38
N ASN A 311 9.39 -9.27 -3.70
CA ASN A 311 8.29 -8.89 -2.81
C ASN A 311 6.94 -8.86 -3.56
N ILE A 312 6.87 -8.21 -4.72
CA ILE A 312 5.64 -8.13 -5.51
C ILE A 312 5.13 -9.52 -5.88
N PHE A 313 6.03 -10.38 -6.38
CA PHE A 313 5.70 -11.74 -6.78
C PHE A 313 5.13 -12.54 -5.61
N VAL A 314 5.89 -12.68 -4.52
CA VAL A 314 5.48 -13.54 -3.40
C VAL A 314 4.18 -13.03 -2.77
N ILE A 315 4.10 -11.73 -2.49
CA ILE A 315 2.91 -11.13 -1.86
C ILE A 315 1.68 -11.33 -2.74
N TYR A 316 1.78 -11.13 -4.05
CA TYR A 316 0.65 -11.31 -4.95
C TYR A 316 0.12 -12.76 -4.90
N TYR A 317 0.98 -13.75 -5.08
CA TYR A 317 0.56 -15.15 -5.08
C TYR A 317 0.00 -15.57 -3.71
N SER A 318 0.69 -15.26 -2.62
CA SER A 318 0.22 -15.58 -1.28
C SER A 318 -1.11 -14.89 -0.96
N TYR A 319 -1.28 -13.62 -1.34
CA TYR A 319 -2.55 -12.91 -1.19
C TYR A 319 -3.69 -13.61 -1.94
N THR A 320 -3.46 -14.06 -3.18
CA THR A 320 -4.51 -14.74 -3.96
C THR A 320 -4.98 -16.06 -3.33
N ILE A 321 -4.11 -16.73 -2.57
CA ILE A 321 -4.44 -17.96 -1.84
C ILE A 321 -5.17 -17.60 -0.54
N ILE A 322 -4.57 -16.75 0.29
CA ILE A 322 -5.07 -16.43 1.63
C ILE A 322 -6.40 -15.69 1.57
N SER A 323 -6.56 -14.72 0.66
CA SER A 323 -7.82 -13.97 0.52
C SER A 323 -9.00 -14.88 0.19
N LYS A 324 -8.79 -15.91 -0.65
CA LYS A 324 -9.83 -16.91 -0.95
C LYS A 324 -10.22 -17.72 0.28
N LEU A 325 -9.27 -18.10 1.12
CA LEU A 325 -9.55 -18.86 2.36
C LEU A 325 -10.35 -18.02 3.37
N ILE A 326 -10.03 -16.74 3.47
CA ILE A 326 -10.74 -15.81 4.37
C ILE A 326 -12.18 -15.59 3.88
N ASP A 327 -12.35 -15.36 2.58
CA ASP A 327 -13.67 -15.06 2.00
C ASP A 327 -14.51 -16.31 1.68
N LYS A 328 -13.94 -17.53 1.74
CA LYS A 328 -14.62 -18.80 1.39
C LYS A 328 -16.00 -18.97 2.04
N ASN A 329 -16.13 -18.59 3.31
CA ASN A 329 -17.36 -18.78 4.08
C ASN A 329 -18.17 -17.48 4.27
N LYS A 330 -17.80 -16.37 3.61
CA LYS A 330 -18.56 -15.11 3.74
C LYS A 330 -20.02 -15.24 3.25
N ASN A 331 -20.25 -16.11 2.28
CA ASN A 331 -21.57 -16.37 1.71
C ASN A 331 -22.35 -17.46 2.47
N LEU A 332 -21.71 -18.16 3.42
CA LEU A 332 -22.32 -19.21 4.25
C LEU A 332 -22.71 -18.72 5.66
N SER A 333 -22.32 -17.48 6.00
CA SER A 333 -22.77 -16.83 7.23
C SER A 333 -24.22 -16.41 7.05
N TYR A 334 -25.15 -17.09 7.72
CA TYR A 334 -26.47 -16.53 7.98
C TYR A 334 -26.28 -15.16 8.65
N LYS A 335 -26.91 -14.13 8.08
CA LYS A 335 -26.84 -12.76 8.59
C LYS A 335 -27.77 -12.58 9.77
#